data_AF-A0A0G4NPN2-F1
#
_entry.id   AF-A0A0G4NPN2-F1
#
_cell.length_a   1.000
_cell.length_b   1.000
_cell.length_c   1.000
_cell.angle_alpha   90.00
_cell.angle_beta   90.00
_cell.angle_gamma   90.00
#
_symmetry.space_group_name_H-M   'P 1'
#
loop_
_entity.id
_entity.type
_entity.pdbx_description
1 polymer ?
#
loop_
_entity_poly.entity_id
_entity_poly.type
_entity_poly.pdbx_seq_one_letter_code
_entity_poly.pdbx_strand_id
1 'polypeptide(L)'
;MTELEYEMFNGLWKVTGISPDFYECVLMVDADTKVFPDSLTHMLSAMVKDPEIMGLCGETKIANKRDSWVSAIQVFEYFISHHLAKSFESVFGGVTCLPGCF
;
A
#
# COMPACT_ATOMS: atom_id res chain seq x y z
N MET A 1 18.48 20.34 2.67
CA MET A 1 17.70 19.50 3.58
C MET A 1 16.82 20.41 4.41
N THR A 2 15.51 20.27 4.31
CA THR A 2 14.54 21.01 5.14
C THR A 2 14.55 20.47 6.57
N GLU A 3 13.97 21.21 7.51
CA GLU A 3 13.84 20.76 8.92
C GLU A 3 13.08 19.42 9.00
N LEU A 4 12.01 19.27 8.20
CA LEU A 4 11.24 18.03 8.12
C LEU A 4 12.10 16.85 7.65
N GLU A 5 12.88 17.03 6.58
CA GLU A 5 13.75 15.98 6.04
C GLU A 5 14.82 15.55 7.07
N TYR A 6 15.38 16.51 7.83
CA TYR A 6 16.35 16.23 8.88
C TYR A 6 15.74 15.41 10.02
N GLU A 7 14.53 15.76 10.47
CA GLU A 7 13.84 15.01 11.51
C GLU A 7 13.40 13.62 11.05
N MET A 8 12.93 13.48 9.81
CA MET A 8 12.63 12.15 9.23
C MET A 8 13.88 11.27 9.16
N PHE A 9 15.01 11.83 8.71
CA PHE A 9 16.28 11.10 8.65
C PHE A 9 16.70 10.60 10.04
N ASN A 10 16.72 11.49 11.03
CA ASN A 10 17.09 11.14 12.39
C ASN A 10 16.10 10.16 13.03
N GLY A 11 14.81 10.27 12.71
CA GLY A 11 13.78 9.35 13.17
C GLY A 11 14.04 7.93 12.70
N LEU A 12 14.27 7.74 11.40
CA LEU A 12 14.60 6.43 10.82
C LEU A 12 15.90 5.88 11.43
N TRP A 13 16.98 6.67 11.44
CA TRP A 13 18.26 6.25 12.01
C TRP A 13 18.15 5.83 13.48
N LYS A 14 17.39 6.57 14.31
CA LYS A 14 17.21 6.25 15.74
C LYS A 14 16.44 4.96 15.96
N VAL A 15 15.43 4.67 15.12
CA VAL A 15 14.58 3.47 15.27
C VAL A 15 15.28 2.22 14.75
N THR A 16 15.99 2.32 13.63
CA THR A 16 16.51 1.14 12.92
C THR A 16 18.03 0.98 13.01
N GLY A 17 18.77 2.05 13.30
CA GLY A 17 20.23 2.08 13.26
C GLY A 17 20.82 2.07 11.85
N ILE A 18 19.99 2.22 10.80
CA ILE A 18 20.38 2.13 9.40
C ILE A 18 20.12 3.48 8.72
N SER A 19 21.03 3.91 7.83
CA SER A 19 20.80 5.14 7.05
C SER A 19 19.56 4.99 6.17
N PRO A 20 18.68 5.98 6.10
CA PRO A 20 17.57 6.04 5.14
C PRO A 20 17.97 5.70 3.69
N ASP A 21 19.22 5.99 3.30
CA ASP A 21 19.74 5.71 1.96
C ASP A 21 19.83 4.22 1.59
N PHE A 22 19.76 3.31 2.58
CA PHE A 22 19.78 1.85 2.35
C PHE A 22 18.39 1.27 2.08
N TYR A 23 17.31 2.04 2.24
CA TYR A 23 15.96 1.56 2.00
C TYR A 23 15.57 1.78 0.54
N GLU A 24 15.22 0.70 -0.15
CA GLU A 24 14.85 0.73 -1.57
C GLU A 24 13.33 0.82 -1.80
N CYS A 25 12.53 0.48 -0.78
CA CYS A 25 11.08 0.43 -0.87
C CYS A 25 10.44 1.04 0.38
N VAL A 26 9.26 1.66 0.20
CA VAL A 26 8.43 2.17 1.29
C VAL A 26 7.02 1.59 1.17
N LEU A 27 6.51 1.03 2.26
CA LEU A 27 5.11 0.62 2.37
C LEU A 27 4.35 1.72 3.12
N MET A 28 3.33 2.28 2.48
CA MET A 28 2.44 3.29 3.05
C MET A 28 1.08 2.66 3.34
N VAL A 29 0.57 2.87 4.54
CA VAL A 29 -0.67 2.25 5.02
C VAL A 29 -1.57 3.30 5.66
N ASP A 30 -2.85 3.30 5.31
CA ASP A 30 -3.85 4.12 5.95
C ASP A 30 -4.00 3.75 7.44
N ALA A 31 -4.25 4.74 8.28
CA ALA A 31 -4.26 4.54 9.74
C ALA A 31 -5.32 3.54 10.25
N ASP A 32 -6.37 3.30 9.47
CA ASP A 32 -7.47 2.37 9.76
C ASP A 32 -7.36 1.03 9.02
N THR A 33 -6.25 0.78 8.31
CA THR A 33 -6.03 -0.46 7.57
C THR A 33 -5.30 -1.51 8.41
N LYS A 34 -5.71 -2.77 8.21
CA LYS A 34 -5.00 -3.94 8.72
C LYS A 34 -4.29 -4.63 7.56
N VAL A 35 -2.97 -4.73 7.67
CA VAL A 35 -2.12 -5.38 6.66
C VAL A 35 -2.02 -6.88 6.97
N PHE A 36 -2.15 -7.72 5.94
CA PHE A 36 -1.95 -9.15 6.13
C PHE A 36 -0.45 -9.47 6.29
N PRO A 37 -0.07 -10.49 7.09
CA PRO A 37 1.35 -10.79 7.35
C PRO A 37 2.20 -11.06 6.10
N ASP A 38 1.56 -11.52 5.02
CA ASP A 38 2.17 -11.83 3.72
C ASP A 38 2.21 -10.64 2.75
N SER A 39 1.45 -9.56 2.99
CA SER A 39 1.34 -8.40 2.08
C SER A 39 2.71 -7.79 1.76
N LEU A 40 3.59 -7.61 2.75
CA LEU A 40 4.93 -7.05 2.54
C LEU A 40 5.79 -7.97 1.64
N THR A 41 5.67 -9.29 1.82
CA THR A 41 6.40 -10.27 1.01
C THR A 41 5.92 -10.23 -0.44
N HIS A 42 4.62 -10.11 -0.66
CA HIS A 42 4.05 -9.97 -2.01
C HIS A 42 4.48 -8.68 -2.69
N MET A 43 4.48 -7.56 -1.96
CA MET A 43 4.94 -6.26 -2.48
C MET A 43 6.39 -6.34 -2.94
N LEU A 44 7.29 -6.80 -2.07
CA LEU A 44 8.72 -6.92 -2.39
C LEU A 44 8.95 -7.92 -3.52
N SER A 45 8.23 -9.04 -3.55
CA SER A 45 8.34 -10.01 -4.64
C SER A 45 7.99 -9.41 -6.01
N ALA A 46 7.04 -8.48 -6.07
CA ALA A 46 6.68 -7.81 -7.32
C ALA A 46 7.73 -6.76 -7.71
N MET A 47 8.17 -5.93 -6.76
CA MET A 47 9.21 -4.90 -7.00
C MET A 47 10.56 -5.49 -7.39
N VAL A 48 10.97 -6.61 -6.79
CA VAL A 48 12.22 -7.32 -7.16
C VAL A 48 12.10 -7.98 -8.53
N LYS A 49 10.91 -8.49 -8.88
CA LYS A 49 10.68 -9.16 -10.16
C LYS A 49 10.75 -8.17 -11.32
N ASP A 50 10.25 -6.96 -11.13
CA ASP A 50 10.20 -5.92 -12.15
C ASP A 50 10.63 -4.56 -11.55
N PRO A 51 11.91 -4.18 -11.75
CA PRO A 51 12.45 -2.91 -11.27
C PRO A 51 11.84 -1.66 -11.92
N GLU A 52 11.05 -1.80 -13.00
CA GLU A 52 10.34 -0.67 -13.61
C GLU A 52 9.04 -0.32 -12.87
N ILE A 53 8.57 -1.19 -11.95
CA ILE A 53 7.40 -0.92 -11.11
C ILE A 53 7.73 0.18 -10.09
N MET A 54 7.16 1.37 -10.30
CA MET A 54 7.28 2.49 -9.36
C MET A 54 6.43 2.32 -8.10
N GLY A 55 5.33 1.57 -8.21
CA GLY A 55 4.41 1.34 -7.10
C GLY A 55 3.30 0.36 -7.46
N LEU A 56 2.75 -0.29 -6.45
CA LEU A 56 1.67 -1.26 -6.57
C LEU A 56 0.77 -1.18 -5.33
N CYS A 57 -0.45 -1.67 -5.46
CA CYS A 57 -1.42 -1.75 -4.36
C CYS A 57 -1.94 -3.18 -4.21
N GLY A 58 -2.27 -3.55 -2.97
CA GLY A 58 -2.89 -4.83 -2.67
C GLY A 58 -4.39 -4.86 -2.93
N GLU A 59 -5.02 -5.97 -2.55
CA GLU A 59 -6.48 -6.08 -2.53
C GLU A 59 -7.04 -5.59 -1.19
N THR A 60 -7.87 -4.56 -1.22
CA THR A 60 -8.52 -4.02 -0.02
C THR A 60 -9.86 -4.69 0.26
N LYS A 61 -10.09 -5.09 1.52
CA LYS A 61 -11.34 -5.70 1.97
C LYS A 61 -11.90 -5.01 3.19
N ILE A 62 -13.22 -4.87 3.20
CA ILE A 62 -13.96 -4.35 4.37
C ILE A 62 -13.96 -5.40 5.48
N ALA A 63 -13.34 -5.07 6.61
CA ALA A 63 -13.23 -5.97 7.77
C ALA A 63 -14.58 -6.18 8.48
N ASN A 64 -15.37 -5.11 8.63
CA ASN A 64 -16.65 -5.08 9.34
C ASN A 64 -17.87 -5.28 8.40
N LYS A 65 -17.70 -5.99 7.29
CA LYS A 65 -18.70 -6.11 6.21
C LYS A 65 -20.06 -6.69 6.62
N ARG A 66 -20.21 -7.24 7.82
CA ARG A 66 -21.46 -7.82 8.34
C ARG A 66 -22.07 -7.02 9.50
N ASP A 67 -21.44 -5.92 9.91
CA ASP A 67 -21.85 -5.20 11.12
C ASP A 67 -23.08 -4.32 10.88
N SER A 68 -23.27 -3.85 9.65
CA SER A 68 -24.44 -3.06 9.24
C SER A 68 -24.77 -3.25 7.76
N TRP A 69 -25.97 -2.84 7.36
CA TRP A 69 -26.36 -2.81 5.95
C TRP A 69 -25.50 -1.82 5.13
N VAL A 70 -24.99 -0.75 5.76
CA VAL A 70 -24.10 0.23 5.11
C VAL A 70 -22.76 -0.42 4.78
N SER A 71 -22.10 -1.03 5.77
CA SER A 71 -20.82 -1.74 5.57
C SER A 71 -20.95 -2.95 4.63
N ALA A 72 -22.14 -3.55 4.55
CA ALA A 72 -22.41 -4.62 3.59
C ALA A 72 -22.43 -4.11 2.15
N ILE A 73 -23.01 -2.93 1.89
CA ILE A 73 -23.01 -2.31 0.56
C ILE A 73 -21.60 -1.89 0.14
N GLN A 74 -20.77 -1.42 1.08
CA GLN A 74 -19.38 -1.02 0.80
C GLN A 74 -18.53 -2.16 0.22
N VAL A 75 -18.88 -3.43 0.47
CA VAL A 75 -18.20 -4.56 -0.18
C VAL A 75 -18.26 -4.48 -1.69
N PHE A 76 -19.41 -4.08 -2.26
CA PHE A 76 -19.58 -3.96 -3.71
C PHE A 76 -18.80 -2.77 -4.24
N GLU A 77 -18.85 -1.63 -3.54
CA GLU A 77 -18.10 -0.43 -3.90
C GLU A 77 -16.60 -0.70 -3.95
N TYR A 78 -16.03 -1.27 -2.88
CA TYR A 78 -14.61 -1.60 -2.82
C TYR A 78 -14.22 -2.69 -3.82
N PHE A 79 -15.05 -3.70 -4.02
CA PHE A 79 -14.78 -4.73 -5.01
C PHE A 79 -14.70 -4.16 -6.43
N ILE A 80 -15.63 -3.29 -6.82
CA ILE A 80 -15.61 -2.67 -8.15
C ILE A 80 -14.43 -1.70 -8.29
N SER A 81 -14.24 -0.82 -7.32
CA SER A 81 -13.27 0.29 -7.41
C SER A 81 -11.81 -0.10 -7.12
N HIS A 82 -11.57 -0.94 -6.11
CA HIS A 82 -10.22 -1.29 -5.65
C HIS A 82 -9.73 -2.62 -6.20
N HIS A 83 -10.63 -3.58 -6.47
CA HIS A 83 -10.22 -4.86 -7.03
C HIS A 83 -10.35 -4.89 -8.55
N LEU A 84 -11.58 -4.72 -9.08
CA LEU A 84 -11.87 -4.94 -10.50
C LEU A 84 -11.31 -3.84 -11.39
N ALA A 85 -11.57 -2.57 -11.07
CA ALA A 85 -11.09 -1.44 -11.86
C ALA A 85 -9.57 -1.33 -11.85
N LYS A 86 -8.89 -1.52 -10.70
CA LYS A 86 -7.42 -1.46 -10.61
C LYS A 86 -6.74 -2.61 -11.33
N SER A 87 -7.29 -3.82 -11.21
CA SER A 87 -6.81 -4.96 -12.00
C SER A 87 -6.95 -4.69 -13.49
N PHE A 88 -8.07 -4.11 -13.93
CA PHE A 88 -8.29 -3.75 -15.32
C PHE A 88 -7.32 -2.64 -15.79
N GLU A 89 -7.14 -1.57 -15.02
CA GLU A 89 -6.16 -0.52 -15.31
C GLU A 89 -4.75 -1.11 -15.49
N SER A 90 -4.36 -2.04 -14.61
CA SER A 90 -3.02 -2.66 -14.64
C SER A 90 -2.71 -3.40 -15.95
N VAL A 91 -3.73 -3.89 -16.67
CA VAL A 91 -3.58 -4.51 -18.00
C VAL A 91 -3.03 -3.50 -19.02
N PHE A 92 -3.27 -2.21 -18.82
CA PHE A 92 -2.76 -1.13 -19.66
C PHE A 92 -1.42 -0.55 -19.16
N GLY A 93 -0.78 -1.23 -18.20
CA GLY A 93 0.55 -0.86 -17.71
C GLY A 93 0.57 0.21 -16.62
N GLY A 94 -0.55 0.44 -15.93
CA GLY A 94 -0.57 1.37 -14.79
C GLY A 94 -1.87 1.35 -14.01
N VAL A 95 -1.91 2.08 -12.91
CA VAL A 95 -3.13 2.35 -12.14
C VAL A 95 -3.25 3.85 -11.92
N THR A 96 -4.47 4.37 -11.96
CA THR A 96 -4.72 5.81 -11.85
C THR A 96 -4.53 6.33 -10.42
N CYS A 97 -4.62 5.44 -9.43
CA CYS A 97 -4.46 5.73 -8.01
C CYS A 97 -4.01 4.46 -7.29
N LEU A 98 -3.02 4.60 -6.39
CA LEU A 98 -2.57 3.55 -5.49
C LEU A 98 -3.24 3.76 -4.13
N PRO A 99 -4.25 2.96 -3.76
CA PRO A 99 -4.85 3.05 -2.44
C PRO A 99 -3.84 2.63 -1.36
N GLY A 100 -3.85 3.32 -0.23
CA GLY A 100 -2.96 3.09 0.92
C GLY A 100 -3.31 1.84 1.72
N CYS A 101 -3.90 0.82 1.10
CA CYS A 101 -4.33 -0.40 1.76
C CYS A 101 -3.79 -1.63 1.03
N PHE A 102 -3.24 -2.56 1.83
CA PHE A 102 -2.40 -3.68 1.39
C PHE A 102 -2.72 -4.96 2.14
#